data_AF-A0A932PD40-F1
#
_entry.id   AF-A0A932PD40-F1
#
_cell.length_a   1.000
_cell.length_b   1.000
_cell.length_c   1.000
_cell.angle_alpha   90.00
_cell.angle_beta   90.00
_cell.angle_gamma   90.00
#
_symmetry.space_group_name_H-M   'P 1'
#
loop_
_entity.id
_entity.type
_entity.pdbx_description
1 polymer ?
#
loop_
_entity_poly.entity_id
_entity_poly.type
_entity_poly.pdbx_seq_one_letter_code
_entity_poly.pdbx_strand_id
1 'polypeptide(L)'
;MAETHKRKYNITALQRGLRMLQFFKQSERGLTATQVGKLSGLPVSTVHRFLVNLEAAGFLKCGVNGVYHLGLECFAVGQAALGQLDIRRLSLPYLLELNQRTRETIHLTVRHGLAAVYVEKIDSPEPLRIHSRIGASVPLYCTAVGKVMLSYMPDAERHDVLRQIELKRVTANTIGSLQELETELFRVRKNGYACDMEENELHIRCIAAPIWDHTGAVHASLSITVPLVRMPVARLRQLAPLIQDAGLQISRELGYNMGKSDKAAPGHIGKLLRETPKPRLHA
;
A
#
# COMPACT_ATOMS: atom_id res chain seq x y z
N MET A 1 4.68 24.75 25.07
CA MET A 1 6.02 25.07 24.54
C MET A 1 6.84 23.80 24.45
N ALA A 2 7.11 23.34 23.22
CA ALA A 2 8.25 22.52 22.82
C ALA A 2 8.20 22.43 21.29
N GLU A 3 8.58 23.52 20.62
CA GLU A 3 8.83 23.49 19.17
C GLU A 3 10.09 22.67 18.93
N THR A 4 9.91 21.46 18.39
CA THR A 4 11.02 20.64 17.92
C THR A 4 11.59 21.28 16.66
N HIS A 5 12.55 22.19 16.82
CA HIS A 5 13.36 22.73 15.73
C HIS A 5 14.16 21.58 15.08
N LYS A 6 13.60 20.97 14.03
CA LYS A 6 14.34 20.07 13.14
C LYS A 6 15.37 20.92 12.39
N ARG A 7 16.64 20.88 12.82
CA ARG A 7 17.77 21.49 12.10
C ARG A 7 17.76 20.99 10.65
N LYS A 8 17.43 21.85 9.69
CA LYS A 8 17.58 21.58 8.25
C LYS A 8 19.07 21.67 7.87
N TYR A 9 19.86 20.67 8.24
CA TYR A 9 21.19 20.50 7.66
C TYR A 9 21.02 19.88 6.26
N ASN A 10 21.18 20.71 5.22
CA ASN A 10 20.95 20.29 3.84
C ASN A 10 22.24 20.40 3.02
N ILE A 11 22.74 19.26 2.55
CA ILE A 11 23.85 19.21 1.58
C ILE A 11 23.26 19.11 0.17
N THR A 12 23.18 20.25 -0.51
CA THR A 12 22.58 20.38 -1.85
C THR A 12 23.21 19.43 -2.88
N ALA A 13 24.52 19.19 -2.81
CA ALA A 13 25.22 18.27 -3.72
C ALA A 13 24.75 16.82 -3.53
N LEU A 14 24.60 16.36 -2.28
CA LEU A 14 24.10 15.03 -1.98
C LEU A 14 22.66 14.82 -2.49
N GLN A 15 21.79 15.81 -2.27
CA GLN A 15 20.41 15.75 -2.78
C GLN A 15 20.36 15.66 -4.31
N ARG A 16 21.21 16.43 -5.01
CA ARG A 16 21.29 16.39 -6.47
C ARG A 16 21.79 15.03 -6.96
N GLY A 17 22.82 14.47 -6.34
CA GLY A 17 23.34 13.13 -6.66
C GLY A 17 22.28 12.04 -6.47
N LEU A 18 21.63 12.00 -5.31
CA LEU A 18 20.55 11.02 -5.04
C LEU A 18 19.36 11.17 -5.99
N ARG A 19 19.01 12.40 -6.37
CA ARG A 19 17.94 12.65 -7.35
C ARG A 19 18.31 12.13 -8.75
N MET A 20 19.59 12.18 -9.13
CA MET A 20 20.02 11.64 -10.43
C MET A 20 19.82 10.14 -10.55
N LEU A 21 20.04 9.36 -9.48
CA LEU A 21 19.74 7.93 -9.45
C LEU A 21 18.27 7.63 -9.77
N GLN A 22 17.34 8.53 -9.41
CA GLN A 22 15.92 8.31 -9.66
C GLN A 22 15.56 8.32 -11.14
N PHE A 23 16.31 9.05 -11.99
CA PHE A 23 16.05 9.08 -13.44
C PHE A 23 16.29 7.72 -14.12
N PHE A 24 17.17 6.90 -13.55
CA PHE A 24 17.47 5.56 -14.06
C PHE A 24 16.39 4.53 -13.70
N LYS A 25 15.49 4.81 -12.75
CA LYS A 25 14.40 3.88 -12.33
C LYS A 25 13.41 3.53 -13.44
N GLN A 26 13.34 4.34 -14.49
CA GLN A 26 12.38 4.24 -15.60
C GLN A 26 13.07 3.98 -16.95
N SER A 27 14.41 3.89 -16.99
CA SER A 27 15.15 3.65 -18.23
C SER A 27 15.74 2.24 -18.25
N GLU A 28 15.12 1.35 -19.04
CA GLU A 28 15.65 -0.01 -19.28
C GLU A 28 16.97 0.01 -20.05
N ARG A 29 17.19 1.06 -20.87
CA ARG A 29 18.38 1.18 -21.73
C ARG A 29 19.52 2.00 -21.10
N GLY A 30 19.39 2.45 -19.85
CA GLY A 30 20.34 3.38 -19.24
C GLY A 30 20.22 4.81 -19.80
N LEU A 31 21.11 5.72 -19.37
CA LEU A 31 21.10 7.13 -19.80
C LEU A 31 22.53 7.66 -19.98
N THR A 32 22.74 8.53 -20.97
CA THR A 32 24.00 9.29 -21.12
C THR A 32 24.00 10.54 -20.23
N ALA A 33 25.18 11.10 -19.95
CA ALA A 33 25.31 12.35 -19.19
C ALA A 33 24.51 13.51 -19.80
N THR A 34 24.43 13.58 -21.13
CA THR A 34 23.63 14.59 -21.85
C THR A 34 22.12 14.40 -21.61
N GLN A 35 21.63 13.16 -21.60
CA GLN A 35 20.23 12.86 -21.32
C GLN A 35 19.88 13.19 -19.86
N VAL A 36 20.74 12.83 -18.91
CA VAL A 36 20.56 13.19 -17.50
C VAL A 36 20.62 14.71 -17.29
N GLY A 37 21.49 15.43 -18.02
CA GLY A 37 21.52 16.90 -18.05
C GLY A 37 20.19 17.51 -18.47
N LYS A 38 19.60 17.00 -19.56
CA LYS A 38 18.26 17.42 -20.01
C LYS A 38 17.17 17.15 -18.96
N LEU A 39 17.17 15.97 -18.34
CA LEU A 39 16.19 15.59 -17.32
C LEU A 39 16.32 16.38 -16.01
N SER A 40 17.55 16.74 -15.63
CA SER A 40 17.84 17.44 -14.38
C SER A 40 17.82 18.97 -14.50
N GLY A 41 17.88 19.51 -15.73
CA GLY A 41 18.03 20.95 -15.98
C GLY A 41 19.40 21.50 -15.59
N LEU A 42 20.41 20.63 -15.45
CA LEU A 42 21.77 21.02 -15.03
C LEU A 42 22.76 20.95 -16.20
N PRO A 43 23.83 21.77 -16.18
CA PRO A 43 24.91 21.67 -17.16
C PRO A 43 25.54 20.27 -17.18
N VAL A 44 25.85 19.77 -18.38
CA VAL A 44 26.40 18.41 -18.58
C VAL A 44 27.69 18.20 -17.77
N SER A 45 28.54 19.22 -17.65
CA SER A 45 29.76 19.16 -16.82
C SER A 45 29.47 18.90 -15.34
N THR A 46 28.37 19.45 -14.81
CA THR A 46 27.93 19.23 -13.43
C THR A 46 27.34 17.83 -13.26
N VAL A 47 26.54 17.38 -14.23
CA VAL A 47 25.97 16.03 -14.25
C VAL A 47 27.08 14.98 -14.30
N HIS A 48 28.08 15.16 -15.16
CA HIS A 48 29.19 14.24 -15.29
C HIS A 48 29.91 14.02 -13.96
N ARG A 49 30.15 15.08 -13.18
CA ARG A 49 30.76 14.96 -11.84
C ARG A 49 29.92 14.09 -10.91
N PHE A 50 28.60 14.24 -10.89
CA PHE A 50 27.74 13.39 -10.07
C PHE A 50 27.73 11.94 -10.56
N LEU A 51 27.63 11.70 -11.88
CA LEU A 51 27.59 10.35 -12.44
C LEU A 51 28.89 9.58 -12.16
N VAL A 52 30.05 10.22 -12.31
CA VAL A 52 31.36 9.61 -11.99
C VAL A 52 31.47 9.27 -10.49
N ASN A 53 30.96 10.14 -9.60
CA ASN A 53 31.00 9.85 -8.16
C ASN A 53 30.02 8.74 -7.77
N LEU A 54 28.85 8.68 -8.40
CA LEU A 54 27.88 7.59 -8.20
C LEU A 54 28.40 6.26 -8.76
N GLU A 55 29.13 6.29 -9.87
CA GLU A 55 29.82 5.13 -10.43
C GLU A 55 30.95 4.65 -9.52
N ALA A 56 31.80 5.56 -9.03
CA ALA A 56 32.85 5.23 -8.08
C ALA A 56 32.30 4.64 -6.78
N ALA A 57 31.11 5.06 -6.36
CA ALA A 57 30.38 4.50 -5.22
C ALA A 57 29.56 3.22 -5.55
N GLY A 58 29.64 2.70 -6.78
CA GLY A 58 28.98 1.46 -7.20
C GLY A 58 27.48 1.56 -7.47
N PHE A 59 26.86 2.74 -7.33
CA PHE A 59 25.45 2.99 -7.59
C PHE A 59 25.14 3.13 -9.09
N LEU A 60 26.14 3.48 -9.90
CA LEU A 60 26.04 3.46 -11.36
C LEU A 60 27.17 2.62 -11.96
N LYS A 61 27.01 2.26 -13.23
CA LYS A 61 28.06 1.65 -14.06
C LYS A 61 28.01 2.28 -15.45
N CYS A 62 29.13 2.81 -15.93
CA CYS A 62 29.24 3.34 -17.28
C CYS A 62 29.67 2.22 -18.26
N GLY A 63 28.92 2.07 -19.35
CA GLY A 63 29.30 1.21 -20.46
C GLY A 63 30.33 1.88 -21.37
N VAL A 64 30.96 1.08 -22.24
CA VAL A 64 31.96 1.56 -23.22
C VAL A 64 31.40 2.60 -24.20
N ASN A 65 30.07 2.64 -24.35
CA ASN A 65 29.32 3.59 -25.17
C ASN A 65 28.95 4.90 -24.42
N GLY A 66 29.43 5.10 -23.19
CA GLY A 66 29.12 6.28 -22.36
C GLY A 66 27.70 6.29 -21.78
N VAL A 67 27.00 5.14 -21.83
CA VAL A 67 25.67 4.97 -21.24
C VAL A 67 25.81 4.45 -19.82
N TYR A 68 25.19 5.15 -18.86
CA TYR A 68 25.16 4.76 -17.46
C TYR A 68 23.95 3.87 -17.18
N HIS A 69 24.17 2.83 -16.39
CA HIS A 69 23.12 1.94 -15.84
C HIS A 69 23.19 1.95 -14.32
N LEU A 70 22.12 1.49 -13.65
CA LEU A 70 22.16 1.22 -12.21
C LEU A 70 23.23 0.16 -11.92
N GLY A 71 24.09 0.44 -10.95
CA GLY A 71 25.12 -0.48 -10.47
C GLY A 71 24.60 -1.45 -9.39
N LEU A 72 25.43 -2.42 -9.01
CA LEU A 72 25.06 -3.47 -8.05
C LEU A 72 24.78 -2.91 -6.64
N GLU A 73 25.38 -1.77 -6.27
CA GLU A 73 25.14 -1.16 -4.94
C GLU A 73 23.67 -0.74 -4.77
N CYS A 74 23.00 -0.33 -5.85
CA CYS A 74 21.56 -0.07 -5.82
C CYS A 74 20.76 -1.32 -5.42
N PHE A 75 21.17 -2.50 -5.88
CA PHE A 75 20.53 -3.76 -5.51
C PHE A 75 20.85 -4.15 -4.07
N ALA A 76 22.11 -4.03 -3.63
CA ALA A 76 22.54 -4.34 -2.28
C ALA A 76 21.81 -3.49 -1.22
N VAL A 77 21.76 -2.17 -1.43
CA VAL A 77 21.01 -1.24 -0.55
C VAL A 77 19.51 -1.52 -0.62
N GLY A 78 18.98 -1.83 -1.81
CA GLY A 78 17.59 -2.24 -2.00
C GLY A 78 17.23 -3.49 -1.20
N GLN A 79 18.05 -4.55 -1.27
CA GLN A 79 17.85 -5.80 -0.53
C GLN A 79 17.95 -5.60 0.98
N ALA A 80 18.91 -4.80 1.44
CA ALA A 80 19.03 -4.45 2.86
C ALA A 80 17.80 -3.68 3.35
N ALA A 81 17.26 -2.76 2.52
CA ALA A 81 16.03 -2.06 2.83
C ALA A 81 14.82 -3.01 2.86
N LEU A 82 14.67 -3.90 1.88
CA LEU A 82 13.61 -4.91 1.83
C LEU A 82 13.61 -5.82 3.07
N GLY A 83 14.78 -6.28 3.50
CA GLY A 83 14.92 -7.07 4.73
C GLY A 83 14.55 -6.32 6.01
N GLN A 84 14.46 -4.99 5.97
CA GLN A 84 14.06 -4.14 7.11
C GLN A 84 12.60 -3.68 7.03
N LEU A 85 11.89 -3.97 5.94
CA LEU A 85 10.47 -3.65 5.77
C LEU A 85 9.62 -4.64 6.60
N ASP A 86 9.65 -4.47 7.91
CA ASP A 86 8.62 -5.07 8.76
C ASP A 86 7.32 -4.29 8.58
N ILE A 87 6.41 -4.85 7.77
CA ILE A 87 5.09 -4.29 7.50
C ILE A 87 4.33 -3.98 8.80
N ARG A 88 4.50 -4.76 9.87
CA ARG A 88 3.84 -4.49 11.15
C ARG A 88 4.34 -3.18 11.75
N ARG A 89 5.66 -3.04 11.84
CA ARG A 89 6.31 -1.84 12.40
C ARG A 89 5.97 -0.59 11.60
N LEU A 90 5.97 -0.69 10.27
CA LEU A 90 5.63 0.43 9.38
C LEU A 90 4.15 0.81 9.46
N SER A 91 3.27 -0.17 9.61
CA SER A 91 1.82 0.07 9.67
C SER A 91 1.37 0.64 11.01
N LEU A 92 2.05 0.29 12.11
CA LEU A 92 1.59 0.55 13.48
C LEU A 92 1.12 2.00 13.75
N PRO A 93 1.85 3.06 13.33
CA PRO A 93 1.39 4.44 13.54
C PRO A 93 0.03 4.72 12.89
N TYR A 94 -0.19 4.21 11.68
CA TYR A 94 -1.44 4.39 10.92
C TYR A 94 -2.59 3.56 11.51
N LEU A 95 -2.30 2.35 12.00
CA LEU A 95 -3.31 1.52 12.68
C LEU A 95 -3.77 2.20 13.98
N LEU A 96 -2.85 2.77 14.75
CA LEU A 96 -3.15 3.52 15.97
C LEU A 96 -3.96 4.79 15.68
N GLU A 97 -3.59 5.57 14.66
CA GLU A 97 -4.35 6.75 14.25
C GLU A 97 -5.78 6.36 13.83
N LEU A 98 -5.91 5.31 13.01
CA LEU A 98 -7.21 4.84 12.54
C LEU A 98 -8.08 4.34 13.71
N ASN A 99 -7.49 3.63 14.67
CA ASN A 99 -8.18 3.22 15.90
C ASN A 99 -8.62 4.43 16.72
N GLN A 100 -7.77 5.43 16.91
CA GLN A 100 -8.12 6.64 17.67
C GLN A 100 -9.27 7.42 17.01
N ARG A 101 -9.26 7.53 15.68
CA ARG A 101 -10.28 8.26 14.91
C ARG A 101 -11.61 7.53 14.84
N THR A 102 -11.57 6.21 14.73
CA THR A 102 -12.80 5.39 14.52
C THR A 102 -13.36 4.82 15.81
N ARG A 103 -12.50 4.65 16.83
CA ARG A 103 -12.72 3.91 18.08
C ARG A 103 -13.10 2.44 17.86
N GLU A 104 -12.74 1.88 16.71
CA GLU A 104 -13.07 0.49 16.35
C GLU A 104 -11.81 -0.39 16.24
N THR A 105 -12.01 -1.70 16.19
CA THR A 105 -10.91 -2.65 16.12
C THR A 105 -10.25 -2.56 14.74
N ILE A 106 -8.92 -2.44 14.72
CA ILE A 106 -8.15 -2.39 13.49
C ILE A 106 -7.31 -3.66 13.35
N HIS A 107 -7.32 -4.28 12.18
CA HIS A 107 -6.47 -5.42 11.87
C HIS A 107 -5.52 -5.11 10.72
N LEU A 108 -4.32 -5.65 10.81
CA LEU A 108 -3.44 -5.84 9.67
C LEU A 108 -3.38 -7.32 9.34
N THR A 109 -3.57 -7.66 8.07
CA THR A 109 -3.49 -9.04 7.58
C THR A 109 -2.51 -9.17 6.43
N VAL A 110 -1.93 -10.36 6.32
CA VAL A 110 -1.11 -10.78 5.18
C VAL A 110 -1.67 -12.07 4.60
N ARG A 111 -1.58 -12.25 3.29
CA ARG A 111 -1.99 -13.49 2.63
C ARG A 111 -0.96 -14.58 2.92
N HIS A 112 -1.43 -15.75 3.31
CA HIS A 112 -0.63 -16.96 3.41
C HIS A 112 -1.40 -18.13 2.77
N GLY A 113 -0.96 -18.57 1.59
CA GLY A 113 -1.66 -19.59 0.81
C GLY A 113 -3.09 -19.15 0.46
N LEU A 114 -4.07 -19.96 0.88
CA LEU A 114 -5.50 -19.76 0.60
C LEU A 114 -6.24 -18.98 1.71
N ALA A 115 -5.50 -18.36 2.65
CA ALA A 115 -6.06 -17.63 3.77
C ALA A 115 -5.37 -16.27 3.98
N ALA A 116 -6.03 -15.39 4.73
CA ALA A 116 -5.41 -14.19 5.30
C ALA A 116 -5.09 -14.45 6.77
N VAL A 117 -3.93 -13.97 7.25
CA VAL A 117 -3.47 -14.15 8.63
C VAL A 117 -3.38 -12.80 9.31
N TYR A 118 -3.97 -12.68 10.51
CA TYR A 118 -3.81 -11.48 11.34
C TYR A 118 -2.38 -11.37 11.85
N VAL A 119 -1.69 -10.28 11.52
CA VAL A 119 -0.31 -10.03 11.97
C VAL A 119 -0.21 -8.87 12.95
N GLU A 120 -1.19 -7.97 12.96
CA GLU A 120 -1.31 -6.92 13.97
C GLU A 120 -2.78 -6.64 14.30
N LYS A 121 -3.04 -6.24 15.54
CA LYS A 121 -4.39 -5.91 16.02
C LYS A 121 -4.33 -4.73 17.00
N ILE A 122 -5.14 -3.71 16.75
CA ILE A 122 -5.41 -2.65 17.72
C ILE A 122 -6.85 -2.81 18.21
N ASP A 123 -7.02 -3.12 19.49
CA ASP A 123 -8.34 -3.32 20.09
C ASP A 123 -9.14 -2.01 20.14
N SER A 124 -10.46 -2.13 19.95
CA SER A 124 -11.37 -1.02 20.24
C SER A 124 -11.32 -0.66 21.74
N PRO A 125 -11.30 0.64 22.09
CA PRO A 125 -11.45 1.08 23.47
C PRO A 125 -12.86 0.84 24.04
N GLU A 126 -13.83 0.48 23.20
CA GLU A 126 -15.23 0.27 23.61
C GLU A 126 -15.42 -1.02 24.43
N PRO A 127 -16.45 -1.11 25.29
CA PRO A 127 -16.73 -2.31 26.10
C PRO A 127 -17.07 -3.55 25.25
N LEU A 128 -17.86 -3.37 24.18
CA LEU A 128 -18.20 -4.44 23.25
C LEU A 128 -17.07 -4.59 22.21
N ARG A 129 -16.26 -5.64 22.41
CA ARG A 129 -15.06 -5.95 21.63
C ARG A 129 -15.24 -7.17 20.74
N ILE A 130 -14.39 -7.25 19.73
CA ILE A 130 -14.35 -8.35 18.78
C ILE A 130 -13.25 -9.33 19.18
N HIS A 131 -13.61 -10.59 19.33
CA HIS A 131 -12.69 -11.62 19.76
C HIS A 131 -11.92 -12.21 18.56
N SER A 132 -10.77 -11.60 18.27
CA SER A 132 -9.81 -12.03 17.23
C SER A 132 -8.41 -12.04 17.81
N ARG A 133 -7.54 -12.91 17.27
CA ARG A 133 -6.17 -13.14 17.74
C ARG A 133 -5.15 -13.00 16.62
N ILE A 134 -3.98 -12.43 16.94
CA ILE A 134 -2.81 -12.45 16.04
C ILE A 134 -2.43 -13.92 15.77
N GLY A 135 -2.07 -14.22 14.53
CA GLY A 135 -1.77 -15.56 14.04
C GLY A 135 -2.99 -16.38 13.63
N ALA A 136 -4.22 -15.93 13.89
CA ALA A 136 -5.39 -16.61 13.34
C ALA A 136 -5.52 -16.37 11.84
N SER A 137 -5.90 -17.43 11.14
CA SER A 137 -6.23 -17.43 9.71
C SER A 137 -7.72 -17.21 9.51
N VAL A 138 -8.08 -16.45 8.48
CA VAL A 138 -9.46 -16.22 8.06
C VAL A 138 -9.62 -16.44 6.55
N PRO A 139 -10.82 -16.84 6.07
CA PRO A 139 -11.01 -17.20 4.68
C PRO A 139 -10.92 -16.00 3.74
N LEU A 140 -10.40 -16.22 2.52
CA LEU A 140 -10.28 -15.14 1.54
C LEU A 140 -11.62 -14.72 0.91
N TYR A 141 -12.60 -15.62 0.82
CA TYR A 141 -13.83 -15.38 0.04
C TYR A 141 -14.93 -14.62 0.79
N CYS A 142 -14.99 -14.72 2.13
CA CYS A 142 -16.07 -14.15 2.94
C CYS A 142 -15.61 -13.05 3.91
N THR A 143 -14.33 -12.66 3.87
CA THR A 143 -13.82 -11.57 4.70
C THR A 143 -13.49 -10.34 3.85
N ALA A 144 -13.61 -9.14 4.42
CA ALA A 144 -13.30 -7.91 3.69
C ALA A 144 -11.82 -7.89 3.23
N VAL A 145 -10.89 -8.24 4.13
CA VAL A 145 -9.44 -8.32 3.81
C VAL A 145 -9.13 -9.36 2.75
N GLY A 146 -9.82 -10.50 2.80
CA GLY A 146 -9.68 -11.57 1.82
C GLY A 146 -10.15 -11.15 0.43
N LYS A 147 -11.33 -10.52 0.36
CA LYS A 147 -11.88 -9.99 -0.88
C LYS A 147 -10.98 -8.91 -1.48
N VAL A 148 -10.37 -8.05 -0.66
CA VAL A 148 -9.32 -7.12 -1.12
C VAL A 148 -8.15 -7.88 -1.75
N MET A 149 -7.56 -8.85 -1.06
CA MET A 149 -6.41 -9.59 -1.58
C MET A 149 -6.74 -10.33 -2.88
N LEU A 150 -7.91 -10.98 -2.97
CA LEU A 150 -8.37 -11.64 -4.20
C LEU A 150 -8.60 -10.62 -5.34
N SER A 151 -9.16 -9.45 -5.05
CA SER A 151 -9.48 -8.45 -6.08
C SER A 151 -8.27 -7.88 -6.79
N TYR A 152 -7.14 -7.75 -6.11
CA TYR A 152 -5.90 -7.18 -6.66
C TYR A 152 -4.85 -8.23 -7.03
N MET A 153 -5.16 -9.51 -6.83
CA MET A 153 -4.32 -10.62 -7.28
C MET A 153 -4.33 -10.72 -8.82
N PRO A 154 -3.18 -11.02 -9.46
CA PRO A 154 -3.11 -11.29 -10.90
C PRO A 154 -4.12 -12.37 -11.32
N ASP A 155 -4.74 -12.21 -12.49
CA ASP A 155 -5.87 -13.05 -12.91
C ASP A 155 -5.55 -14.54 -12.94
N ALA A 156 -4.35 -14.94 -13.38
CA ALA A 156 -3.92 -16.33 -13.39
C ALA A 156 -3.79 -16.91 -11.98
N GLU A 157 -3.10 -16.20 -11.08
CA GLU A 157 -2.95 -16.59 -9.68
C GLU A 157 -4.31 -16.64 -8.96
N ARG A 158 -5.18 -15.66 -9.22
CA ARG A 158 -6.54 -15.62 -8.68
C ARG A 158 -7.35 -16.83 -9.12
N HIS A 159 -7.28 -17.20 -10.40
CA HIS A 159 -7.98 -18.37 -10.91
C HIS A 159 -7.49 -19.66 -10.24
N ASP A 160 -6.18 -19.80 -10.02
CA ASP A 160 -5.60 -20.96 -9.32
C ASP A 160 -6.01 -21.01 -7.85
N VAL A 161 -6.05 -19.87 -7.16
CA VAL A 161 -6.50 -19.77 -5.77
C VAL A 161 -7.99 -20.08 -5.65
N LEU A 162 -8.83 -19.51 -6.50
CA LEU A 162 -10.28 -19.74 -6.47
C LEU A 162 -10.66 -21.20 -6.77
N ARG A 163 -9.89 -21.91 -7.60
CA ARG A 163 -10.09 -23.34 -7.85
C ARG A 163 -9.80 -24.22 -6.63
N GLN A 164 -8.97 -23.75 -5.70
CA GLN A 164 -8.59 -24.47 -4.49
C GLN A 164 -9.41 -24.08 -3.27
N ILE A 165 -10.15 -22.96 -3.32
CA ILE A 165 -10.99 -22.49 -2.22
C ILE A 165 -12.33 -23.22 -2.25
N GLU A 166 -12.68 -23.84 -1.14
CA GLU A 166 -14.04 -24.32 -0.88
C GLU A 166 -14.89 -23.18 -0.31
N LEU A 167 -15.95 -22.77 -1.03
CA LEU A 167 -16.89 -21.75 -0.59
C LEU A 167 -17.87 -22.32 0.44
N LYS A 168 -17.42 -22.45 1.68
CA LYS A 168 -18.28 -22.89 2.79
C LYS A 168 -19.24 -21.76 3.17
N ARG A 169 -20.52 -22.11 3.33
CA ARG A 169 -21.50 -21.15 3.83
C ARG A 169 -21.34 -21.01 5.36
N VAL A 170 -20.64 -19.95 5.79
CA VAL A 170 -20.35 -19.68 7.22
C VAL A 170 -21.56 -19.03 7.91
N THR A 171 -22.26 -18.17 7.19
CA THR A 171 -23.49 -17.49 7.63
C THR A 171 -24.53 -17.52 6.50
N ALA A 172 -25.75 -17.06 6.80
CA ALA A 172 -26.77 -16.88 5.77
C ALA A 172 -26.36 -15.90 4.65
N ASN A 173 -25.45 -14.97 4.95
CA ASN A 173 -25.02 -13.90 4.06
C ASN A 173 -23.74 -14.23 3.28
N THR A 174 -23.06 -15.34 3.61
CA THR A 174 -21.85 -15.75 2.89
C THR A 174 -22.14 -15.92 1.40
N ILE A 175 -21.28 -15.34 0.57
CA ILE A 175 -21.30 -15.50 -0.89
C ILE A 175 -21.32 -16.99 -1.25
N GLY A 176 -22.34 -17.40 -2.02
CA GLY A 176 -22.68 -18.80 -2.22
C GLY A 176 -22.10 -19.42 -3.50
N SER A 177 -21.53 -18.61 -4.39
CA SER A 177 -20.97 -19.08 -5.66
C SER A 177 -19.74 -18.30 -6.10
N LEU A 178 -18.93 -18.94 -6.96
CA LEU A 178 -17.76 -18.29 -7.58
C LEU A 178 -18.17 -17.08 -8.43
N GLN A 179 -19.31 -17.15 -9.12
CA GLN A 179 -19.81 -16.05 -9.96
C GLN A 179 -20.21 -14.82 -9.13
N GLU A 180 -20.87 -15.03 -8.00
CA GLU A 180 -21.18 -13.96 -7.04
C GLU A 180 -19.89 -13.37 -6.46
N LEU A 181 -18.92 -14.22 -6.12
CA LEU A 181 -17.62 -13.77 -5.61
C LEU A 181 -16.91 -12.91 -6.65
N GLU A 182 -16.78 -13.35 -7.89
CA GLU A 182 -16.15 -12.56 -8.96
C GLU A 182 -16.83 -11.20 -9.17
N THR A 183 -18.16 -11.17 -9.10
CA THR A 183 -18.94 -9.93 -9.16
C THR A 183 -18.58 -8.98 -8.01
N GLU A 184 -18.45 -9.52 -6.80
CA GLU A 184 -18.03 -8.75 -5.64
C GLU A 184 -16.57 -8.27 -5.78
N LEU A 185 -15.66 -9.13 -6.25
CA LEU A 185 -14.27 -8.76 -6.47
C LEU A 185 -14.11 -7.62 -7.49
N PHE A 186 -14.99 -7.59 -8.51
CA PHE A 186 -15.06 -6.47 -9.45
C PHE A 186 -15.52 -5.17 -8.77
N ARG A 187 -16.52 -5.23 -7.89
CA ARG A 187 -16.98 -4.05 -7.11
C ARG A 187 -15.88 -3.52 -6.19
N VAL A 188 -15.13 -4.42 -5.55
CA VAL A 188 -13.97 -4.04 -4.72
C VAL A 188 -12.95 -3.26 -5.53
N ARG A 189 -12.59 -3.72 -6.74
CA ARG A 189 -11.68 -2.99 -7.63
C ARG A 189 -12.22 -1.60 -8.01
N LYS A 190 -13.52 -1.51 -8.31
CA LYS A 190 -14.19 -0.24 -8.68
C LYS A 190 -14.22 0.76 -7.53
N ASN A 191 -14.46 0.29 -6.31
CA ASN A 191 -14.63 1.13 -5.13
C ASN A 191 -13.29 1.46 -4.44
N GLY A 192 -12.29 0.58 -4.58
CA GLY A 192 -11.01 0.66 -3.89
C GLY A 192 -11.03 0.16 -2.45
N TYR A 193 -12.08 -0.54 -2.04
CA TYR A 193 -12.25 -1.14 -0.71
C TYR A 193 -13.25 -2.30 -0.80
N ALA A 194 -13.22 -3.21 0.17
CA ALA A 194 -14.21 -4.28 0.32
C ALA A 194 -14.98 -4.14 1.63
N CYS A 195 -16.17 -4.73 1.67
CA CYS A 195 -16.97 -4.86 2.88
C CYS A 195 -17.25 -6.33 3.17
N ASP A 196 -17.33 -6.69 4.44
CA ASP A 196 -17.90 -7.94 4.93
C ASP A 196 -19.20 -7.56 5.64
N MET A 197 -20.33 -7.95 5.05
CA MET A 197 -21.67 -7.62 5.53
C MET A 197 -22.28 -8.79 6.31
N GLU A 198 -21.55 -9.27 7.33
CA GLU A 198 -21.88 -10.45 8.13
C GLU A 198 -21.75 -11.76 7.35
N GLU A 199 -20.83 -11.79 6.37
CA GLU A 199 -20.50 -12.95 5.53
C GLU A 199 -19.60 -13.95 6.26
N ASN A 200 -18.68 -13.48 7.11
CA ASN A 200 -17.79 -14.33 7.90
C ASN A 200 -18.32 -14.60 9.30
N GLU A 201 -18.92 -13.61 9.96
CA GLU A 201 -19.44 -13.75 11.32
C GLU A 201 -20.70 -12.89 11.50
N LEU A 202 -21.76 -13.46 12.07
CA LEU A 202 -23.00 -12.73 12.34
C LEU A 202 -22.74 -11.62 13.36
N HIS A 203 -23.47 -10.51 13.20
CA HIS A 203 -23.34 -9.32 14.06
C HIS A 203 -22.00 -8.60 13.98
N ILE A 204 -21.14 -8.95 13.01
CA ILE A 204 -19.87 -8.27 12.76
C ILE A 204 -19.84 -7.79 11.30
N ARG A 205 -19.41 -6.55 11.12
CA ARG A 205 -19.14 -6.00 9.79
C ARG A 205 -17.72 -5.49 9.71
N CYS A 206 -17.12 -5.67 8.55
CA CYS A 206 -15.78 -5.16 8.29
C CYS A 206 -15.77 -4.29 7.04
N ILE A 207 -14.85 -3.32 7.01
CA ILE A 207 -14.43 -2.64 5.80
C ILE A 207 -12.92 -2.78 5.68
N ALA A 208 -12.41 -3.04 4.49
CA ALA A 208 -10.99 -3.29 4.25
C ALA A 208 -10.44 -2.52 3.05
N ALA A 209 -9.18 -2.13 3.14
CA ALA A 209 -8.44 -1.49 2.06
C ALA A 209 -7.16 -2.28 1.71
N PRO A 210 -6.73 -2.22 0.44
CA PRO A 210 -5.45 -2.81 0.01
C PRO A 210 -4.26 -2.08 0.60
N ILE A 211 -3.19 -2.84 0.84
CA ILE A 211 -1.85 -2.33 1.06
C ILE A 211 -0.98 -2.86 -0.07
N TRP A 212 -0.51 -1.97 -0.94
CA TRP A 212 0.38 -2.29 -2.04
C TRP A 212 1.83 -2.27 -1.59
N ASP A 213 2.61 -3.25 -2.03
CA ASP A 213 4.06 -3.25 -1.85
C ASP A 213 4.79 -2.46 -2.95
N HIS A 214 6.12 -2.44 -2.88
CA HIS A 214 6.97 -1.78 -3.87
C HIS A 214 6.85 -2.33 -5.31
N THR A 215 6.32 -3.54 -5.49
CA THR A 215 6.06 -4.16 -6.80
C THR A 215 4.68 -3.77 -7.35
N GLY A 216 3.79 -3.26 -6.51
CA GLY A 216 2.39 -3.01 -6.83
C GLY A 216 1.49 -4.21 -6.60
N ALA A 217 1.99 -5.27 -5.96
CA ALA A 217 1.18 -6.41 -5.52
C ALA A 217 0.50 -6.11 -4.18
N VAL A 218 -0.66 -6.74 -3.95
CA VAL A 218 -1.42 -6.63 -2.70
C VAL A 218 -1.35 -7.95 -1.96
N HIS A 219 -0.32 -8.11 -1.15
CA HIS A 219 -0.18 -9.25 -0.23
C HIS A 219 -0.67 -8.95 1.18
N ALA A 220 -1.00 -7.69 1.46
CA ALA A 220 -1.49 -7.23 2.75
C ALA A 220 -2.75 -6.38 2.62
N SER A 221 -3.55 -6.36 3.67
CA SER A 221 -4.73 -5.52 3.77
C SER A 221 -4.92 -5.07 5.21
N LEU A 222 -5.53 -3.90 5.40
CA LEU A 222 -6.01 -3.50 6.72
C LEU A 222 -7.54 -3.49 6.74
N SER A 223 -8.12 -3.76 7.91
CA SER A 223 -9.57 -3.66 8.12
C SER A 223 -9.94 -2.86 9.36
N ILE A 224 -11.09 -2.21 9.28
CA ILE A 224 -11.83 -1.74 10.45
C ILE A 224 -12.96 -2.73 10.68
N THR A 225 -12.99 -3.33 11.86
CA THR A 225 -13.94 -4.38 12.24
C THR A 225 -14.82 -3.89 13.37
N VAL A 226 -16.13 -3.94 13.16
CA VAL A 226 -17.13 -3.20 13.94
C VAL A 226 -18.31 -4.12 14.26
N PRO A 227 -18.80 -4.15 15.52
CA PRO A 227 -20.06 -4.80 15.85
C PRO A 227 -21.22 -4.14 15.10
N LEU A 228 -22.17 -4.94 14.61
CA LEU A 228 -23.30 -4.51 13.78
C LEU A 228 -24.04 -3.30 14.37
N VAL A 229 -24.27 -3.31 15.68
CA VAL A 229 -24.96 -2.25 16.42
C VAL A 229 -24.31 -0.87 16.28
N ARG A 230 -23.01 -0.81 15.96
CA ARG A 230 -22.26 0.41 15.70
C ARG A 230 -21.98 0.66 14.21
N MET A 231 -22.42 -0.22 13.30
CA MET A 231 -22.06 -0.17 11.88
C MET A 231 -23.28 -0.09 10.94
N PRO A 232 -24.10 0.97 11.04
CA PRO A 232 -25.11 1.25 10.02
C PRO A 232 -24.45 1.59 8.68
N VAL A 233 -25.19 1.44 7.58
CA VAL A 233 -24.68 1.71 6.22
C VAL A 233 -24.13 3.13 6.05
N ALA A 234 -24.69 4.11 6.75
CA ALA A 234 -24.16 5.48 6.74
C ALA A 234 -22.73 5.57 7.30
N ARG A 235 -22.40 4.79 8.34
CA ARG A 235 -21.06 4.77 8.95
C ARG A 235 -20.04 4.06 8.06
N LEU A 236 -20.45 3.03 7.31
CA LEU A 236 -19.60 2.42 6.28
C LEU A 236 -19.06 3.45 5.28
N ARG A 237 -19.94 4.35 4.78
CA ARG A 237 -19.54 5.41 3.85
C ARG A 237 -18.56 6.42 4.47
N GLN A 238 -18.66 6.66 5.78
CA GLN A 238 -17.74 7.54 6.50
C GLN A 238 -16.37 6.90 6.71
N LEU A 239 -16.32 5.57 6.90
CA LEU A 239 -15.09 4.83 7.16
C LEU A 239 -14.30 4.51 5.89
N ALA A 240 -14.97 4.37 4.74
CA ALA A 240 -14.34 4.10 3.45
C ALA A 240 -13.17 5.05 3.09
N PRO A 241 -13.32 6.39 3.10
CA PRO A 241 -12.20 7.26 2.79
C PRO A 241 -11.06 7.17 3.81
N LEU A 242 -11.37 6.92 5.09
CA LEU A 242 -10.36 6.81 6.15
C LEU A 242 -9.46 5.59 5.96
N ILE A 243 -10.07 4.44 5.68
CA ILE A 243 -9.34 3.20 5.53
C ILE A 243 -8.54 3.16 4.22
N GLN A 244 -9.08 3.74 3.16
CA GLN A 244 -8.38 3.86 1.89
C GLN A 244 -7.15 4.77 1.99
N ASP A 245 -7.28 5.90 2.69
CA ASP A 245 -6.15 6.80 2.95
C ASP A 245 -5.07 6.10 3.79
N ALA A 246 -5.46 5.44 4.89
CA ALA A 246 -4.52 4.66 5.71
C ALA A 246 -3.79 3.58 4.90
N GLY A 247 -4.52 2.83 4.06
CA GLY A 247 -3.94 1.79 3.19
C GLY A 247 -2.93 2.38 2.20
N LEU A 248 -3.25 3.52 1.59
CA LEU A 248 -2.35 4.20 0.66
C LEU A 248 -1.11 4.78 1.36
N GLN A 249 -1.25 5.31 2.58
CA GLN A 249 -0.13 5.81 3.36
C GLN A 249 0.84 4.68 3.73
N ILE A 250 0.34 3.56 4.25
CA ILE A 250 1.16 2.37 4.52
C ILE A 250 1.83 1.87 3.24
N SER A 251 1.10 1.85 2.13
CA SER A 251 1.67 1.43 0.83
C SER A 251 2.85 2.30 0.41
N ARG A 252 2.78 3.63 0.64
CA ARG A 252 3.90 4.54 0.34
C ARG A 252 5.12 4.26 1.22
N GLU A 253 4.91 3.94 2.49
CA GLU A 253 6.01 3.51 3.40
C GLU A 253 6.65 2.19 2.93
N LEU A 254 5.85 1.30 2.33
CA LEU A 254 6.34 0.06 1.68
C LEU A 254 6.96 0.30 0.30
N GLY A 255 7.09 1.54 -0.16
CA GLY A 255 7.73 1.89 -1.42
C GLY A 255 6.82 1.83 -2.65
N TYR A 256 5.50 1.68 -2.48
CA TYR A 256 4.55 1.75 -3.59
C TYR A 256 4.56 3.14 -4.23
N ASN A 257 4.72 3.18 -5.55
CA ASN A 257 4.67 4.42 -6.32
C ASN A 257 3.71 4.27 -7.49
N MET A 258 2.62 5.06 -7.45
CA MET A 258 1.50 5.04 -8.39
C MET A 258 1.90 5.16 -9.87
N GLY A 259 3.09 5.69 -10.17
CA GLY A 259 3.58 5.84 -11.54
C GLY A 259 3.99 4.56 -12.27
N LYS A 260 3.93 3.36 -11.64
CA LYS A 260 4.38 2.08 -12.24
C LYS A 260 3.27 1.05 -12.52
N SER A 261 2.10 1.13 -11.88
CA SER A 261 1.08 0.06 -11.88
C SER A 261 -0.23 0.41 -12.62
N ASP A 262 -0.36 1.61 -13.16
CA ASP A 262 -1.62 2.16 -13.70
C ASP A 262 -2.05 1.63 -15.09
N LYS A 263 -1.70 0.40 -15.44
CA LYS A 263 -2.41 -0.33 -16.51
C LYS A 263 -3.49 -1.29 -15.98
N ALA A 264 -3.62 -1.47 -14.65
CA ALA A 264 -4.61 -2.37 -14.06
C ALA A 264 -5.51 -1.76 -12.97
N ALA A 265 -5.34 -0.49 -12.59
CA ALA A 265 -6.20 0.17 -11.61
C ALA A 265 -7.37 0.91 -12.31
N PRO A 266 -8.65 0.55 -12.08
CA PRO A 266 -9.76 1.39 -12.51
C PRO A 266 -9.80 2.68 -11.71
N GLY A 267 -10.04 3.78 -12.43
CA GLY A 267 -9.84 5.14 -11.96
C GLY A 267 -10.73 5.55 -10.79
N HIS A 268 -10.10 6.01 -9.70
CA HIS A 268 -10.60 7.09 -8.85
C HIS A 268 -9.53 7.69 -7.91
N ILE A 269 -8.34 7.08 -7.80
CA ILE A 269 -7.32 7.56 -6.87
C ILE A 269 -6.73 8.92 -7.31
N GLY A 270 -6.78 9.24 -8.62
CA GLY A 270 -6.36 10.54 -9.15
C GLY A 270 -7.23 11.74 -8.71
N LYS A 271 -8.45 11.52 -8.18
CA LYS A 271 -9.36 12.60 -7.77
C LYS A 271 -9.21 13.00 -6.29
N LEU A 272 -8.82 12.08 -5.40
CA LEU A 272 -8.70 12.39 -3.97
C LEU A 272 -7.54 13.34 -3.61
N LEU A 273 -6.56 13.53 -4.50
CA LEU A 273 -5.39 14.40 -4.24
C LEU A 273 -5.51 15.81 -4.84
N ARG A 274 -6.63 16.15 -5.51
CA ARG A 274 -6.81 17.47 -6.14
C ARG A 274 -7.70 18.44 -5.38
N GLU A 275 -8.33 18.02 -4.28
CA GLU A 275 -9.28 18.86 -3.53
C GLU A 275 -9.05 18.78 -2.02
N THR A 276 -7.97 19.39 -1.54
CA THR A 276 -7.95 19.92 -0.17
C THR A 276 -8.19 21.43 -0.26
N PRO A 277 -9.35 21.95 0.18
CA PRO A 277 -9.53 23.39 0.29
C PRO A 277 -8.65 23.92 1.43
N LYS A 278 -7.81 24.92 1.11
CA LYS A 278 -7.08 25.69 2.13
C LYS A 278 -8.09 26.31 3.11
N PRO A 279 -7.87 26.24 4.43
CA PRO A 279 -8.71 26.96 5.38
C PRO A 279 -8.53 28.47 5.15
N ARG A 280 -9.63 29.17 4.85
CA ARG A 280 -9.67 30.63 4.91
C ARG A 280 -9.64 31.03 6.37
N LEU A 281 -8.51 31.58 6.81
CA LEU A 281 -8.43 32.41 7.99
C LEU A 281 -9.15 33.72 7.67
N HIS A 282 -10.28 33.98 8.33
CA HIS A 282 -10.85 35.32 8.43
C HIS A 282 -10.55 35.85 9.84
N ALA A 283 -9.95 37.03 9.86
CA ALA A 283 -9.95 37.97 10.97
C ALA A 283 -11.33 38.60 11.14
#